data_AF-A0ABD7A9R6-F1
#
_entry.id   AF-A0ABD7A9R6-F1
#
_cell.length_a   1.000
_cell.length_b   1.000
_cell.length_c   1.000
_cell.angle_alpha   90.00
_cell.angle_beta   90.00
_cell.angle_gamma   90.00
#
_symmetry.space_group_name_H-M   'P 1'
#
loop_
_entity.id
_entity.type
_entity.pdbx_description
1 polymer ?
#
loop_
_entity_poly.entity_id
_entity_poly.type
_entity_poly.pdbx_seq_one_letter_code
_entity_poly.pdbx_strand_id
1 'polypeptide(L)' 'MTVKSTLESSFFKTKAGKMTLAFIVIMLAFALIMLGIYQVNNVFIHIGFVLMLLAMLYSPVDVFILNRKKN' A
#
# COMPACT_ATOMS: atom_id res chain seq x y z
N MET A 1 15.78 29.13 -3.33
CA MET A 1 14.84 28.68 -2.27
C MET A 1 14.77 27.17 -2.30
N THR A 2 15.52 26.51 -1.43
CA THR A 2 15.59 25.05 -1.32
C THR A 2 14.81 24.63 -0.07
N VAL A 3 13.49 24.50 -0.22
CA VAL A 3 12.64 23.88 0.81
C VAL A 3 12.92 22.39 0.76
N LYS A 4 14.00 21.98 1.43
CA LYS A 4 14.38 20.59 1.62
C LYS A 4 13.29 19.93 2.46
N SER A 5 12.68 18.91 1.89
CA SER A 5 11.55 18.11 2.35
C SER A 5 11.84 17.27 3.61
N THR A 6 12.29 17.93 4.69
CA THR A 6 12.66 17.31 5.97
C THR A 6 11.51 16.60 6.71
N LEU A 7 10.27 16.68 6.20
CA LEU A 7 9.11 15.96 6.73
C LEU A 7 8.96 14.52 6.19
N GLU A 8 9.63 14.16 5.09
CA GLU A 8 9.38 12.88 4.40
C GLU A 8 9.89 11.64 5.18
N SER A 9 10.93 11.78 6.01
CA SER A 9 11.57 10.60 6.62
C SER A 9 10.96 10.13 7.94
N SER A 10 10.07 10.93 8.56
CA SER A 10 9.53 10.64 9.89
C SER A 10 8.13 10.03 9.84
N PHE A 11 7.26 10.50 8.94
CA PHE A 11 5.89 9.98 8.79
C PHE A 11 5.87 8.48 8.50
N PHE A 12 6.70 8.00 7.56
CA PHE A 12 6.83 6.57 7.23
C PHE A 12 7.54 5.74 8.30
N LYS A 13 8.18 6.37 9.28
CA LYS A 13 8.82 5.70 10.43
C LYS A 13 7.88 5.51 11.62
N THR A 14 6.82 6.32 11.71
CA THR A 14 5.83 6.21 12.79
C THR A 14 4.84 5.07 12.54
N LYS A 15 4.40 4.40 13.62
CA LYS A 15 3.40 3.33 13.55
C LYS A 15 2.10 3.79 12.88
N ALA A 16 1.70 5.04 13.14
CA ALA A 16 0.52 5.66 12.53
C ALA A 16 0.70 5.90 11.02
N GLY A 17 1.83 6.45 10.58
CA GLY A 17 2.05 6.71 9.15
C GLY A 17 2.21 5.45 8.31
N LYS A 18 2.75 4.35 8.87
CA LYS A 18 2.70 3.03 8.23
C LYS A 18 1.26 2.55 8.00
N MET A 19 0.36 2.75 8.96
CA MET A 19 -1.05 2.37 8.79
C MET A 19 -1.77 3.23 7.75
N THR A 20 -1.50 4.54 7.72
CA THR A 20 -2.06 5.44 6.69
C THR A 20 -1.60 5.07 5.29
N LEU A 21 -0.33 4.66 5.12
CA LEU A 21 0.18 4.21 3.83
C LEU A 21 -0.53 2.94 3.35
N ALA A 22 -0.73 1.95 4.24
CA ALA A 22 -1.48 0.74 3.91
C ALA A 22 -2.93 1.08 3.49
N PHE A 23 -3.57 2.05 4.15
CA PHE A 23 -4.90 2.50 3.81
C PHE A 23 -4.98 3.14 2.41
N ILE A 24 -4.01 3.98 2.04
CA ILE A 24 -3.93 4.60 0.71
C ILE A 24 -3.78 3.54 -0.39
N VAL A 25 -2.94 2.52 -0.15
CA VAL A 25 -2.75 1.41 -1.12
C VAL A 25 -4.05 0.64 -1.33
N ILE A 26 -4.83 0.41 -0.27
CA ILE A 26 -6.15 -0.25 -0.36
C ILE A 26 -7.15 0.62 -1.15
N MET A 27 -7.16 1.94 -0.93
CA MET A 27 -8.01 2.86 -1.70
C MET A 27 -7.71 2.82 -3.21
N LEU A 28 -6.43 2.81 -3.58
CA LEU A 28 -6.01 2.69 -4.97
C LEU A 28 -6.42 1.35 -5.58
N ALA A 29 -6.27 0.25 -4.83
CA ALA A 29 -6.71 -1.08 -5.29
C ALA A 29 -8.22 -1.12 -5.55
N PHE A 30 -9.03 -0.53 -4.66
CA PHE A 30 -10.48 -0.45 -4.85
C PHE A 30 -10.87 0.38 -6.07
N ALA A 31 -10.22 1.54 -6.28
CA ALA A 31 -10.49 2.38 -7.46
C ALA A 31 -10.16 1.65 -8.77
N LEU A 32 -9.04 0.90 -8.81
CA LEU A 32 -8.65 0.09 -9.98
C LEU A 32 -9.64 -1.03 -10.27
N ILE A 33 -10.11 -1.74 -9.24
CA ILE A 33 -11.13 -2.79 -9.40
C ILE A 33 -12.44 -2.18 -9.92
N MET A 34 -12.88 -1.05 -9.35
CA MET A 34 -14.10 -0.37 -9.77
C MET A 34 -14.03 0.07 -11.25
N LEU A 35 -12.89 0.62 -11.67
CA LEU A 35 -12.66 1.00 -13.07
C LEU A 35 -12.62 -0.23 -13.99
N GLY A 36 -12.01 -1.32 -13.55
CA GLY A 36 -11.98 -2.58 -14.30
C GLY A 36 -13.36 -3.20 -14.51
N ILE A 37 -14.23 -3.14 -13.49
CA ILE A 37 -15.62 -3.58 -13.59
C ILE A 37 -16.40 -2.67 -14.55
N TYR A 38 -16.24 -1.35 -14.44
CA TYR A 38 -16.93 -0.38 -15.30
C TYR A 38 -16.60 -0.57 -16.79
N GLN A 39 -15.35 -0.89 -17.12
CA GLN A 39 -14.92 -1.08 -18.51
C GLN A 39 -15.07 -2.52 -19.03
N VAL A 40 -15.64 -3.45 -18.24
CA VAL A 40 -15.69 -4.91 -18.56
C VAL A 40 -14.32 -5.43 -19.00
N ASN A 41 -13.26 -4.86 -18.45
CA ASN A 41 -11.90 -5.14 -18.86
C ASN A 41 -11.24 -6.00 -17.79
N ASN A 42 -11.16 -7.28 -18.11
CA ASN A 42 -10.61 -8.32 -17.25
C ASN A 42 -9.17 -7.99 -16.81
N VAL A 43 -8.39 -7.24 -17.60
CA VAL A 43 -7.00 -6.88 -17.27
C VAL A 43 -6.93 -5.99 -16.03
N PHE A 44 -7.78 -4.97 -15.92
CA PHE A 44 -7.80 -4.07 -14.76
C PHE A 44 -8.28 -4.78 -13.49
N ILE A 45 -9.22 -5.73 -13.63
CA ILE A 45 -9.69 -6.58 -12.54
C ILE A 45 -8.54 -7.46 -12.03
N HIS A 46 -7.79 -8.11 -12.93
CA HIS A 46 -6.65 -8.93 -12.54
C HIS A 46 -5.54 -8.11 -11.88
N ILE A 47 -5.24 -6.91 -12.38
CA ILE A 47 -4.26 -5.99 -11.76
C ILE A 47 -4.70 -5.59 -10.35
N GLY A 48 -5.97 -5.19 -10.18
CA GLY A 48 -6.55 -4.85 -8.88
C GLY A 48 -6.53 -6.02 -7.90
N PHE A 49 -6.76 -7.24 -8.39
CA PHE A 49 -6.68 -8.47 -7.60
C PHE A 49 -5.24 -8.78 -7.14
N VAL A 50 -4.24 -8.65 -8.03
CA VAL A 50 -2.83 -8.84 -7.66
C VAL A 50 -2.38 -7.80 -6.63
N LEU A 51 -2.80 -6.54 -6.78
CA LEU A 51 -2.57 -5.48 -5.79
C LEU A 51 -3.20 -5.81 -4.43
N MET A 52 -4.41 -6.38 -4.42
CA MET A 52 -5.07 -6.84 -3.21
C MET A 52 -4.31 -7.99 -2.53
N LEU A 53 -3.84 -8.97 -3.31
CA LEU A 53 -3.00 -10.06 -2.80
C LEU A 53 -1.69 -9.54 -2.20
N LEU A 54 -1.03 -8.59 -2.86
CA LEU A 54 0.19 -7.96 -2.35
C LEU A 54 -0.08 -7.18 -1.05
N ALA A 55 -1.22 -6.49 -0.94
CA ALA A 55 -1.62 -5.81 0.29
C ALA A 55 -1.93 -6.80 1.43
N MET A 56 -2.60 -7.92 1.12
CA MET A 56 -2.82 -9.00 2.08
C MET A 56 -1.50 -9.66 2.52
N LEU A 57 -0.50 -9.71 1.63
CA LEU A 57 0.83 -10.22 1.93
C LEU A 57 1.73 -9.19 2.64
N TYR A 58 1.46 -7.89 2.50
CA TYR A 58 2.15 -6.83 3.24
C TYR A 58 1.98 -7.01 4.76
N SER A 59 0.81 -7.44 5.21
CA SER A 59 0.53 -7.75 6.63
C SER A 59 1.48 -8.81 7.21
N PRO A 60 1.57 -10.04 6.65
CA PRO A 60 2.54 -11.03 7.12
C PRO A 60 4.00 -10.63 6.83
N VAL A 61 4.32 -9.94 5.74
CA VAL A 61 5.72 -9.51 5.49
C VAL A 61 6.21 -8.49 6.52
N ASP A 62 5.39 -7.50 6.88
CA ASP A 62 5.76 -6.52 7.93
C ASP A 62 5.87 -7.19 9.31
N VAL A 63 4.97 -8.13 9.62
CA VAL A 63 4.91 -8.81 10.92
C VAL A 63 5.97 -9.92 11.06
N PHE A 64 6.20 -10.74 10.03
CA PHE A 64 7.11 -11.90 10.08
C PHE A 64 8.55 -11.58 9.67
N ILE A 65 8.79 -10.64 8.74
CA ILE A 65 10.14 -10.31 8.26
C ILE A 65 10.70 -9.08 8.98
N LEU A 66 9.94 -7.98 9.04
CA LEU A 66 10.45 -6.73 9.62
C LEU A 66 10.56 -6.78 11.15
N ASN A 67 9.63 -7.44 11.83
CA ASN A 67 9.61 -7.51 13.28
C ASN A 67 10.66 -8.49 13.86
N ARG A 68 11.11 -9.48 13.06
CA ARG A 68 12.15 -10.44 13.48
C ARG A 68 13.56 -9.88 13.43
N LYS A 69 13.86 -8.95 12.51
CA LYS A 69 15.20 -8.33 12.39
C LYS A 69 15.51 -7.31 13.50
N LYS A 70 14.52 -6.94 14.30
CA LYS A 70 14.67 -5.95 15.39
C LYS A 70 15.04 -6.58 16.75
N ASN A 71 14.90 -7.90 16.89
CA ASN A 71 15.35 -8.64 18.07
C ASN A 71 16.75 -9.23 17.84
#